data_AF-A0AAV7GW79-F1
#
_entry.id   AF-A0AAV7GW79-F1
#
_cell.length_a   1.000
_cell.length_b   1.000
_cell.length_c   1.000
_cell.angle_alpha   90.00
_cell.angle_beta   90.00
_cell.angle_gamma   90.00
#
_symmetry.space_group_name_H-M   'P 1'
#
loop_
_entity.id
_entity.type
_entity.pdbx_description
1 polymer ?
#
loop_
_entity_poly.entity_id
_entity_poly.type
_entity_poly.pdbx_seq_one_letter_code
_entity_poly.pdbx_strand_id
1 'polypeptide(L)'
;MDKAYPATTNDEKLYELVRSVGVGLVGEANVHPFPRLMGAEDFSFFSQRMPAVLFTVGIRNESIGSIHTTHSPYFIIDEEVLPLGAAFHAGVALTYIDRKAFEL
;
A
#
# COMPACT_ATOMS: atom_id res chain seq x y z
N MET A 1 12.93 15.04 24.10
CA MET A 1 12.30 13.78 23.64
C MET A 1 11.85 14.08 22.22
N ASP A 2 12.66 13.70 21.25
CA ASP A 2 12.40 13.99 19.84
C ASP A 2 11.07 13.37 19.41
N LYS A 3 10.33 14.07 18.53
CA LYS A 3 8.93 13.76 18.19
C LYS A 3 8.77 12.29 17.79
N ALA A 4 7.92 11.56 18.53
CA ALA A 4 7.43 10.26 18.09
C ALA A 4 6.73 10.39 16.73
N TYR A 5 6.81 9.34 15.91
CA TYR A 5 6.11 9.31 14.63
C TYR A 5 4.60 9.40 14.87
N PRO A 6 3.90 10.33 14.23
CA PRO A 6 2.44 10.40 14.31
C PRO A 6 1.80 9.15 13.69
N ALA A 7 0.50 8.98 13.90
CA ALA A 7 -0.22 7.92 13.21
C ALA A 7 -0.24 8.20 11.70
N THR A 8 0.08 7.17 10.89
CA THR A 8 -0.16 7.21 9.45
C THR A 8 -1.65 7.08 9.20
N THR A 9 -2.26 8.10 8.60
CA THR A 9 -3.69 8.13 8.27
C THR A 9 -3.86 8.22 6.76
N ASN A 10 -4.63 7.32 6.19
CA ASN A 10 -4.94 7.34 4.76
C ASN A 10 -6.08 8.32 4.48
N ASP A 11 -5.90 9.16 3.46
CA ASP A 11 -6.98 9.98 2.88
C ASP A 11 -8.03 9.07 2.22
N GLU A 12 -9.31 9.31 2.51
CA GLU A 12 -10.41 8.44 2.08
C GLU A 12 -10.57 8.42 0.55
N LYS A 13 -10.40 9.57 -0.12
CA LYS A 13 -10.54 9.64 -1.59
C LYS A 13 -9.38 8.93 -2.28
N LEU A 14 -8.17 9.10 -1.78
CA LEU A 14 -7.00 8.39 -2.31
C LEU A 14 -7.07 6.89 -2.02
N TYR A 15 -7.60 6.48 -0.86
CA TYR A 15 -7.87 5.08 -0.55
C TYR A 15 -8.81 4.46 -1.58
N GLU A 16 -9.94 5.10 -1.91
CA GLU A 16 -10.88 4.58 -2.91
C GLU A 16 -10.26 4.52 -4.32
N LEU A 17 -9.42 5.49 -4.68
CA LEU A 17 -8.67 5.45 -5.94
C LEU A 17 -7.73 4.24 -5.98
N VAL A 18 -6.88 4.08 -4.98
CA VAL A 18 -5.93 2.96 -4.86
C VAL A 18 -6.67 1.62 -4.86
N ARG A 19 -7.77 1.51 -4.10
CA ARG A 19 -8.62 0.33 -4.09
C ARG A 19 -9.15 0.01 -5.47
N SER A 20 -9.66 0.99 -6.21
CA SER A 20 -10.19 0.77 -7.56
C SER A 20 -9.12 0.26 -8.54
N VAL A 21 -7.89 0.75 -8.45
CA VAL A 21 -6.77 0.24 -9.25
C VAL A 21 -6.41 -1.18 -8.84
N GLY A 22 -6.33 -1.47 -7.54
CA GLY A 22 -6.07 -2.82 -7.03
C GLY A 22 -7.12 -3.82 -7.52
N VAL A 23 -8.40 -3.46 -7.44
CA VAL A 23 -9.51 -4.32 -7.93
C VAL A 23 -9.38 -4.57 -9.43
N GLY A 24 -8.96 -3.56 -10.21
CA GLY A 24 -8.72 -3.73 -11.65
C GLY A 24 -7.55 -4.68 -11.97
N LEU A 25 -6.53 -4.74 -11.12
CA LEU A 25 -5.33 -5.55 -11.35
C LEU A 25 -5.48 -7.00 -10.86
N VAL A 26 -6.07 -7.20 -9.68
CA VAL A 26 -6.11 -8.52 -9.03
C VAL A 26 -7.53 -9.04 -8.78
N GLY A 27 -8.56 -8.27 -9.13
CA GLY A 27 -9.96 -8.61 -8.86
C GLY A 27 -10.37 -8.33 -7.42
N GLU A 28 -11.67 -8.11 -7.22
CA GLU A 28 -12.29 -7.73 -5.95
C GLU A 28 -11.95 -8.69 -4.80
N ALA A 29 -11.93 -10.00 -5.08
CA ALA A 29 -11.68 -11.04 -4.07
C ALA A 29 -10.26 -11.00 -3.48
N ASN A 30 -9.31 -10.33 -4.13
CA ASN A 30 -7.91 -10.25 -3.70
C ASN A 30 -7.53 -8.88 -3.11
N VAL A 31 -8.51 -7.99 -2.91
CA VAL A 31 -8.29 -6.68 -2.28
C VAL A 31 -8.99 -6.64 -0.94
N HIS A 32 -8.21 -6.62 0.13
CA HIS A 32 -8.72 -6.67 1.50
C HIS A 32 -8.43 -5.38 2.27
N PRO A 33 -9.34 -4.96 3.17
CA PRO A 33 -9.02 -3.93 4.16
C PRO A 33 -7.83 -4.36 5.01
N PHE A 34 -6.81 -3.52 5.07
CA PHE A 34 -5.65 -3.78 5.92
C PHE A 34 -5.99 -3.43 7.38
N PRO A 35 -5.67 -4.30 8.36
CA PRO A 35 -5.95 -4.02 9.76
C PRO A 35 -5.10 -2.84 10.26
N ARG A 36 -5.60 -2.11 11.27
CA ARG A 36 -4.80 -1.10 11.96
C ARG A 36 -3.66 -1.79 12.72
N LEU A 37 -2.45 -1.29 12.55
CA LEU A 37 -1.25 -1.79 13.23
C LEU A 37 -0.71 -0.78 14.23
N MET A 38 -0.02 -1.27 15.25
CA MET A 38 0.74 -0.46 16.22
C MET A 38 2.21 -0.24 15.81
N GLY A 39 2.54 -0.52 14.55
CA GLY A 39 3.88 -0.27 14.00
C GLY A 39 4.15 1.22 13.85
N ALA A 40 5.43 1.60 13.92
CA ALA A 40 5.88 2.96 13.66
C ALA A 40 6.32 3.10 12.20
N GLU A 41 5.83 4.12 11.51
CA GLU A 41 6.07 4.38 10.09
C GLU A 41 6.28 5.88 9.88
N ASP A 42 7.39 6.26 9.25
CA ASP A 42 7.74 7.68 9.05
C ASP A 42 6.98 8.31 7.87
N PHE A 43 6.34 7.48 7.03
CA PHE A 43 5.38 7.95 6.03
C PHE A 43 4.27 8.84 6.63
N SER A 44 4.00 8.68 7.92
CA SER A 44 3.12 9.52 8.72
C SER A 44 3.42 11.03 8.60
N PHE A 45 4.68 11.43 8.38
CA PHE A 45 5.03 12.84 8.17
C PHE A 45 4.53 13.41 6.85
N PHE A 46 4.35 12.58 5.81
CA PHE A 46 3.72 12.96 4.55
C PHE A 46 2.21 13.05 4.70
N SER A 47 1.58 12.04 5.33
CA SER A 47 0.12 12.04 5.53
C SER A 47 -0.38 13.18 6.40
N GLN A 48 0.49 13.79 7.23
CA GLN A 48 0.15 15.00 7.98
C GLN A 48 0.15 16.29 7.16
N ARG A 49 0.80 16.31 5.99
CA ARG A 49 1.03 17.54 5.20
C ARG A 49 0.23 17.58 3.92
N MET A 50 -0.19 16.44 3.40
CA MET A 50 -0.96 16.32 2.17
C MET A 50 -1.83 15.07 2.19
N PRO A 51 -2.89 15.02 1.37
CA PRO A 51 -3.60 13.78 1.10
C PRO A 51 -2.58 12.71 0.70
N ALA A 52 -2.52 11.63 1.47
CA ALA A 52 -1.61 10.52 1.24
C ALA A 52 -2.33 9.21 1.52
N VAL A 53 -1.84 8.13 0.90
CA VAL A 53 -2.34 6.78 1.12
C VAL A 53 -1.15 5.83 1.11
N LEU A 54 -1.09 4.97 2.12
CA LEU A 54 -0.15 3.86 2.22
C LEU A 54 -0.92 2.56 2.06
N PHE A 55 -0.40 1.67 1.20
CA PHE A 55 -0.96 0.35 0.94
C PHE A 55 0.17 -0.69 0.93
N THR A 56 -0.21 -1.96 1.02
CA THR A 56 0.73 -3.10 1.04
C THR A 56 0.39 -4.09 -0.07
N VAL A 57 1.41 -4.81 -0.54
CA VAL A 57 1.24 -5.94 -1.46
C VAL A 57 1.53 -7.22 -0.67
N GLY A 58 0.62 -8.18 -0.74
CA GLY A 58 0.77 -9.45 -0.04
C GLY A 58 1.91 -10.27 -0.63
N ILE A 59 2.81 -10.76 0.23
CA ILE A 59 3.97 -11.58 -0.17
C ILE A 59 3.86 -13.04 0.31
N ARG A 60 2.78 -13.40 1.02
CA ARG A 60 2.69 -14.69 1.70
C ARG A 60 2.61 -15.83 0.69
N ASN A 61 3.60 -16.72 0.72
CA ASN A 61 3.66 -17.91 -0.13
C ASN A 61 4.24 -19.10 0.65
N GLU A 62 3.40 -20.10 0.93
CA GLU A 62 3.78 -21.28 1.72
C GLU A 62 4.70 -22.23 0.95
N SER A 63 4.64 -22.24 -0.38
CA SER A 63 5.44 -23.15 -1.22
C SER A 63 6.94 -22.83 -1.19
N ILE A 64 7.29 -21.55 -1.01
CA ILE A 64 8.68 -21.07 -0.95
C ILE A 64 9.10 -20.64 0.46
N GLY A 65 8.19 -20.70 1.44
CA GLY A 65 8.47 -20.31 2.82
C GLY A 65 8.42 -18.80 3.11
N SER A 66 7.84 -17.97 2.23
CA SER A 66 7.57 -16.56 2.55
C SER A 66 6.36 -16.47 3.48
N ILE A 67 6.57 -16.82 4.75
CA ILE A 67 5.52 -16.92 5.78
C ILE A 67 5.85 -16.13 7.05
N HIS A 68 7.09 -15.65 7.16
CA HIS A 68 7.57 -14.90 8.30
C HIS A 68 7.31 -13.41 8.16
N THR A 69 7.01 -12.73 9.26
CA THR A 69 6.77 -11.29 9.27
C THR A 69 8.05 -10.49 9.06
N THR A 70 7.89 -9.21 8.72
CA THR A 70 8.98 -8.24 8.76
C THR A 70 9.67 -8.25 10.14
N HIS A 71 10.98 -7.98 10.16
CA HIS A 71 11.90 -8.07 11.32
C HIS A 71 12.26 -9.48 11.82
N SER A 72 11.72 -10.55 11.25
CA SER A 72 12.22 -11.91 11.51
C SER A 72 13.58 -12.16 10.81
N PRO A 73 14.54 -12.88 11.40
CA PRO A 73 15.76 -13.32 10.71
C PRO A 73 15.49 -14.33 9.58
N TYR A 74 14.28 -14.91 9.54
CA TYR A 74 13.83 -15.83 8.49
C TYR A 74 12.98 -15.14 7.42
N PHE A 75 12.89 -13.81 7.46
CA PHE A 75 12.10 -13.06 6.49
C PHE A 75 12.68 -13.22 5.07
N ILE A 76 11.83 -13.65 4.15
CA ILE A 76 12.08 -13.68 2.71
C ILE A 76 10.85 -13.16 1.98
N ILE A 77 11.04 -12.65 0.76
CA ILE A 77 9.99 -12.09 -0.08
C ILE A 77 9.70 -13.08 -1.22
N ASP A 78 8.42 -13.25 -1.55
CA ASP A 78 8.03 -13.83 -2.84
C ASP A 78 8.28 -12.81 -3.96
N GLU A 79 9.36 -13.00 -4.73
CA GLU A 79 9.73 -12.07 -5.79
C GLU A 79 8.76 -12.08 -6.99
N GLU A 80 7.89 -13.09 -7.12
CA GLU A 80 6.88 -13.13 -8.18
C GLU A 80 5.84 -12.00 -8.05
N VAL A 81 5.73 -11.38 -6.86
CA VAL A 81 4.81 -10.24 -6.63
C VAL A 81 5.42 -8.89 -7.01
N LEU A 82 6.72 -8.81 -7.30
CA LEU A 82 7.39 -7.54 -7.65
C LEU A 82 6.79 -6.88 -8.90
N PRO A 83 6.50 -7.61 -10.00
CA PRO A 83 5.82 -7.02 -11.16
C PRO A 83 4.42 -6.48 -10.82
N LEU A 84 3.68 -7.14 -9.92
CA LEU A 84 2.38 -6.64 -9.45
C LEU A 84 2.55 -5.33 -8.69
N GLY A 85 3.53 -5.24 -7.80
CA GLY A 85 3.83 -3.99 -7.07
C GLY A 85 4.18 -2.84 -8.01
N ALA A 86 5.01 -3.09 -9.04
CA ALA A 86 5.35 -2.10 -10.05
C ALA A 86 4.14 -1.65 -10.86
N ALA A 87 3.33 -2.59 -11.34
CA ALA A 87 2.09 -2.30 -12.07
C ALA A 87 1.09 -1.52 -11.20
N PHE A 88 1.00 -1.84 -9.91
CA PHE A 88 0.10 -1.17 -8.98
C PHE A 88 0.49 0.30 -8.77
N HIS A 89 1.78 0.58 -8.52
CA HIS A 89 2.26 1.95 -8.41
C HIS A 89 2.05 2.76 -9.70
N ALA A 90 2.36 2.19 -10.86
CA ALA A 90 2.16 2.84 -12.15
C ALA A 90 0.66 3.11 -12.41
N GLY A 91 -0.20 2.12 -12.16
CA GLY A 91 -1.64 2.24 -12.32
C GLY A 91 -2.26 3.30 -11.42
N VAL A 92 -1.81 3.40 -10.15
CA VAL A 92 -2.25 4.44 -9.22
C VAL A 92 -1.85 5.82 -9.72
N ALA A 93 -0.61 6.00 -10.15
CA ALA A 93 -0.13 7.29 -10.67
C ALA A 93 -0.91 7.74 -11.92
N LEU A 94 -1.08 6.84 -12.90
CA LEU A 94 -1.82 7.13 -14.13
C LEU A 94 -3.29 7.46 -13.83
N THR A 95 -3.96 6.64 -13.03
CA THR A 95 -5.38 6.86 -12.67
C THR A 95 -5.57 8.18 -11.90
N TYR A 96 -4.63 8.54 -11.03
CA TYR A 96 -4.67 9.82 -10.31
C TYR A 96 -4.55 11.01 -11.27
N ILE A 97 -3.60 10.96 -12.20
CA ILE A 97 -3.40 12.02 -13.19
C ILE A 97 -4.63 12.13 -14.10
N ASP A 98 -5.17 11.01 -14.58
CA ASP A 98 -6.35 11.00 -15.45
C ASP A 98 -7.56 11.60 -14.72
N ARG A 99 -7.88 11.16 -13.50
CA ARG A 99 -9.02 11.72 -12.73
C ARG A 99 -8.85 13.21 -12.44
N LYS A 100 -7.62 13.66 -12.16
CA LYS A 100 -7.30 15.08 -11.98
C LYS A 100 -7.48 15.89 -13.26
N ALA A 101 -7.14 15.32 -14.42
CA ALA A 101 -7.30 15.98 -15.71
C ALA A 101 -8.77 16.23 -16.08
N PHE A 102 -9.71 15.49 -15.50
CA PHE A 102 -11.16 15.65 -15.69
C PHE A 102 -11.87 16.46 -14.58
N GLU A 103 -11.12 17.07 -13.65
CA GLU A 103 -11.64 18.03 -12.64
C GLU A 103 -11.47 19.52 -13.06
N LEU A 104 -11.30 19.82 -14.36
CA LEU A 104 -11.27 21.19 -14.94
C LEU A 104 -12.41 21.44 -15.94
#